data_AF-A0AAP6LJF3-F1
#
_entry.id   AF-A0AAP6LJF3-F1
#
_cell.length_a   1.000
_cell.length_b   1.000
_cell.length_c   1.000
_cell.angle_alpha   90.00
_cell.angle_beta   90.00
_cell.angle_gamma   90.00
#
_symmetry.space_group_name_H-M   'P 1'
#
loop_
_entity.id
_entity.type
_entity.pdbx_description
1 polymer ?
#
loop_
_entity_poly.entity_id
_entity_poly.type
_entity_poly.pdbx_seq_one_letter_code
_entity_poly.pdbx_strand_id
1 'polypeptide(L)'
;MTKTFKKIIRFEDATAFKLEYWIGGSELKSKEFNSYKSMEQFHNRQTDFLYLDCHRFAFVNGEWHRFIKLNSPFVFEDDIDFINKKFYEIVEENNLQKYKIED
;
A
#
# COMPACT_ATOMS: atom_id res chain seq x y z
N MET A 1 7.73 -22.90 3.56
CA MET A 1 6.27 -22.88 3.73
C MET A 1 5.70 -21.81 2.82
N THR A 2 5.10 -22.21 1.71
CA THR A 2 4.38 -21.32 0.79
C THR A 2 3.21 -20.68 1.53
N LYS A 3 3.28 -19.36 1.77
CA LYS A 3 2.16 -18.59 2.33
C LYS A 3 1.11 -18.45 1.23
N THR A 4 0.21 -19.43 1.15
CA THR A 4 -1.00 -19.34 0.33
C THR A 4 -1.84 -18.15 0.81
N PHE A 5 -2.38 -17.36 -0.12
CA PHE A 5 -3.28 -16.24 0.18
C PHE A 5 -4.50 -16.75 0.97
N LYS A 6 -4.50 -16.55 2.30
CA LYS A 6 -5.45 -17.20 3.23
C LYS A 6 -6.84 -16.55 3.28
N LYS A 7 -7.04 -15.36 2.73
CA LYS A 7 -8.32 -14.64 2.86
C LYS A 7 -8.50 -13.63 1.72
N ILE A 8 -9.55 -13.82 0.92
CA ILE A 8 -10.03 -12.79 -0.02
C ILE A 8 -10.95 -11.88 0.77
N ILE A 9 -10.63 -10.60 0.83
CA ILE A 9 -11.46 -9.59 1.48
C ILE A 9 -12.18 -8.85 0.37
N ARG A 10 -13.52 -8.81 0.42
CA ARG A 10 -14.29 -8.01 -0.51
C ARG A 10 -14.08 -6.55 -0.15
N PHE A 11 -13.54 -5.81 -1.10
CA PHE A 11 -13.24 -4.40 -0.93
C PHE A 11 -14.51 -3.55 -0.74
N GLU A 12 -15.65 -4.06 -1.21
CA GLU A 12 -16.99 -3.49 -1.05
C GLU A 12 -17.47 -3.48 0.41
N ASP A 13 -16.97 -4.41 1.23
CA ASP A 13 -17.33 -4.52 2.64
C ASP A 13 -16.55 -3.52 3.51
N ALA A 14 -15.67 -2.72 2.91
CA ALA A 14 -14.85 -1.75 3.62
C ALA A 14 -15.66 -0.51 3.98
N THR A 15 -15.72 -0.21 5.28
CA THR A 15 -16.46 0.96 5.80
C THR A 15 -15.55 2.17 6.03
N ALA A 16 -14.24 1.97 6.05
CA ALA A 16 -13.24 3.04 6.09
C ALA A 16 -11.96 2.63 5.38
N PHE A 17 -11.16 3.63 5.00
CA PHE A 17 -9.86 3.45 4.36
C PHE A 17 -8.84 4.32 5.08
N LYS A 18 -7.59 3.86 5.14
CA LYS A 18 -6.50 4.61 5.76
C LYS A 18 -5.28 4.57 4.85
N LEU A 19 -4.63 5.72 4.71
CA LEU A 19 -3.33 5.85 4.06
C LEU A 19 -2.32 6.30 5.10
N GLU A 20 -1.24 5.54 5.25
CA GLU A 20 -0.06 5.93 6.00
C GLU A 20 1.01 6.42 5.03
N TYR A 21 1.64 7.54 5.35
CA TYR A 21 2.57 8.21 4.47
C TYR A 21 3.58 9.06 5.21
N TRP A 22 4.77 9.18 4.63
CA TRP A 22 5.87 9.95 5.21
C TRP A 22 5.84 11.39 4.69
N ILE A 23 6.02 12.36 5.57
CA ILE A 23 6.31 13.75 5.22
C ILE A 23 7.77 14.05 5.57
N GLY A 24 8.53 14.63 4.63
CA GLY A 24 9.89 15.09 4.88
C GLY A 24 10.88 13.97 5.23
N GLY A 25 10.57 12.72 4.91
CA GLY A 25 11.44 11.56 5.13
C GLY A 25 11.59 11.07 6.58
N SER A 26 10.85 11.64 7.53
CA SER A 26 11.00 11.30 8.95
C SER A 26 9.70 11.26 9.77
N GLU A 27 8.61 11.87 9.29
CA GLU A 27 7.35 11.91 10.02
C GLU A 27 6.30 11.02 9.34
N LEU A 28 5.95 9.89 9.98
CA LEU A 28 4.86 9.02 9.54
C LEU A 28 3.51 9.64 9.95
N LYS A 29 2.70 9.99 8.96
CA LYS A 29 1.32 10.43 9.15
C LYS A 29 0.35 9.38 8.67
N SER A 30 -0.84 9.38 9.28
CA SER A 30 -1.96 8.57 8.84
C SER A 30 -3.17 9.46 8.57
N LYS A 31 -3.90 9.17 7.50
CA LYS A 31 -5.18 9.79 7.21
C LYS A 31 -6.24 8.75 6.92
N GLU A 32 -7.38 8.88 7.58
CA GLU A 32 -8.56 8.04 7.35
C GLU A 32 -9.54 8.71 6.38
N PHE A 33 -10.27 7.87 5.65
CA PHE A 33 -11.19 8.26 4.59
C PHE A 33 -12.42 7.37 4.65
N ASN A 34 -13.59 7.96 4.37
CA ASN A 34 -14.86 7.21 4.33
C ASN A 34 -15.08 6.50 2.98
N SER A 35 -14.19 6.71 2.00
CA SER A 35 -14.27 6.03 0.70
C SER A 35 -12.90 5.84 0.09
N TYR A 36 -12.74 4.75 -0.67
CA TYR A 36 -11.52 4.46 -1.41
C TYR A 36 -11.19 5.55 -2.43
N LYS A 37 -12.22 6.08 -3.12
CA LYS A 37 -12.05 7.14 -4.11
C LYS A 37 -11.41 8.38 -3.49
N SER A 38 -11.83 8.77 -2.29
CA SER A 38 -11.24 9.92 -1.58
C SER A 38 -9.78 9.66 -1.17
N MET A 39 -9.47 8.43 -0.75
CA MET A 39 -8.09 8.03 -0.44
C MET A 39 -7.20 8.07 -1.68
N GLU A 40 -7.65 7.54 -2.82
CA GLU A 40 -6.92 7.57 -4.10
C GLU A 40 -6.71 9.00 -4.60
N GLN A 41 -7.73 9.86 -4.53
CA GLN A 41 -7.59 11.26 -4.92
C GLN A 41 -6.59 12.00 -4.04
N PHE A 42 -6.57 11.70 -2.74
CA PHE A 42 -5.58 12.26 -1.83
C PHE A 42 -4.19 11.75 -2.15
N HIS A 43 -4.05 10.45 -2.38
CA HIS A 43 -2.79 9.79 -2.71
C HIS A 43 -2.20 10.33 -4.03
N ASN A 44 -3.00 10.44 -5.10
CA ASN A 44 -2.55 10.91 -6.42
C ASN A 44 -2.06 12.37 -6.42
N ARG A 45 -2.39 13.17 -5.39
CA ARG A 45 -1.90 14.55 -5.26
C ARG A 45 -0.50 14.63 -4.66
N GLN A 46 0.04 13.51 -4.20
CA GLN A 46 1.27 13.45 -3.45
C GLN A 46 2.36 13.04 -4.43
N THR A 47 3.30 13.94 -4.68
CA THR A 47 4.34 13.79 -5.71
C THR A 47 5.46 12.84 -5.33
N ASP A 48 5.56 12.50 -4.03
CA ASP A 48 6.74 11.85 -3.44
C ASP A 48 6.49 10.39 -3.05
N PHE A 49 5.34 9.80 -3.40
CA PHE A 49 5.05 8.39 -3.09
C PHE A 49 5.56 7.48 -4.20
N LEU A 50 6.67 6.81 -3.89
CA LEU A 50 7.24 5.78 -4.75
C LEU A 50 6.25 4.62 -4.95
N TYR A 51 6.29 4.07 -6.16
CA TYR A 51 5.56 3.00 -6.85
C TYR A 51 4.97 1.80 -6.06
N LEU A 52 5.28 1.65 -4.77
CA LEU A 52 4.83 0.54 -3.95
C LEU A 52 4.00 1.07 -2.78
N ASP A 53 2.72 1.23 -3.10
CA ASP A 53 1.60 1.65 -2.27
C ASP A 53 1.27 0.73 -1.09
N CYS A 54 2.29 0.26 -0.38
CA CYS A 54 2.20 -0.80 0.62
C CYS A 54 1.56 -0.34 1.94
N HIS A 55 1.27 0.96 2.11
CA HIS A 55 0.76 1.57 3.35
C HIS A 55 -0.71 2.00 3.24
N ARG A 56 -1.48 1.23 2.47
CA ARG A 56 -2.93 1.40 2.30
C ARG A 56 -3.68 0.35 3.11
N PHE A 57 -4.74 0.76 3.78
CA PHE A 57 -5.56 -0.11 4.64
C PHE A 57 -7.04 0.08 4.37
N ALA A 58 -7.79 -1.01 4.45
CA ALA A 58 -9.24 -1.04 4.38
C ALA A 58 -9.79 -1.62 5.69
N PHE A 59 -10.77 -0.95 6.30
CA PHE A 59 -11.43 -1.41 7.51
C PHE A 59 -12.60 -2.31 7.15
N VAL A 60 -12.46 -3.60 7.41
CA VAL A 60 -13.46 -4.63 7.04
C VAL A 60 -13.68 -5.53 8.25
N ASN A 61 -14.95 -5.75 8.61
CA ASN A 61 -15.36 -6.62 9.71
C ASN A 61 -14.69 -6.28 11.07
N GLY A 62 -14.53 -4.99 11.37
CA GLY A 62 -13.96 -4.53 12.63
C GLY A 62 -12.42 -4.52 12.68
N GLU A 63 -11.74 -4.86 11.59
CA GLU A 63 -10.29 -4.96 11.52
C GLU A 63 -9.72 -4.15 10.34
N TRP A 64 -8.52 -3.60 10.53
CA TRP A 64 -7.76 -2.96 9.46
C TRP A 64 -6.95 -3.99 8.67
N HIS A 65 -7.19 -4.05 7.37
CA HIS A 65 -6.50 -4.95 6.44
C HIS A 65 -5.65 -4.14 5.48
N ARG A 66 -4.35 -4.42 5.46
CA ARG A 66 -3.42 -3.80 4.52
C ARG A 66 -3.64 -4.37 3.12
N PHE A 67 -3.61 -3.54 2.10
CA PHE A 67 -3.81 -3.98 0.71
C PHE A 67 -2.87 -3.25 -0.25
N ILE A 68 -2.65 -3.85 -1.42
CA ILE A 68 -1.97 -3.24 -2.57
C ILE A 68 -2.97 -3.20 -3.73
N LYS A 69 -2.97 -2.10 -4.47
CA LYS A 69 -3.70 -2.00 -5.73
C LYS A 69 -2.87 -2.64 -6.85
N LEU A 70 -3.45 -3.59 -7.56
CA LEU A 70 -2.83 -4.16 -8.76
C LEU A 70 -3.34 -3.39 -9.99
N ASN A 71 -2.42 -2.95 -10.84
CA ASN A 71 -2.76 -2.22 -12.08
C ASN A 71 -3.20 -3.15 -13.21
N SER A 72 -2.81 -4.42 -13.14
CA SER A 72 -3.19 -5.46 -14.09
C SER A 72 -4.11 -6.48 -13.42
N PRO A 73 -5.18 -6.93 -14.10
CA PRO A 73 -5.99 -8.06 -13.64
C PRO A 73 -5.23 -9.40 -13.76
N PHE A 74 -4.17 -9.43 -14.56
CA PHE A 74 -3.27 -10.57 -14.70
C PHE A 74 -2.00 -10.30 -13.91
N VAL A 75 -1.67 -11.20 -13.00
CA VAL A 75 -0.43 -11.15 -12.21
C VAL A 75 0.36 -12.40 -12.56
N PHE A 76 1.57 -12.23 -13.07
CA PHE A 76 2.45 -13.36 -13.33
C PHE A 76 3.10 -13.82 -12.02
N GLU A 77 3.58 -15.06 -11.98
CA GLU A 77 4.16 -15.64 -10.75
C GLU A 77 5.36 -14.82 -10.24
N ASP A 78 6.21 -14.35 -11.15
CA ASP A 78 7.33 -13.46 -10.83
C ASP A 78 6.87 -12.12 -10.21
N ASP A 79 5.73 -11.58 -10.66
CA ASP A 79 5.13 -10.37 -10.09
C ASP A 79 4.62 -10.64 -8.67
N ILE A 80 4.02 -11.81 -8.42
CA ILE A 80 3.55 -12.20 -7.09
C ILE A 80 4.71 -12.26 -6.10
N ASP A 81 5.84 -12.85 -6.50
CA ASP A 81 7.02 -12.94 -5.63
C ASP A 81 7.61 -11.56 -5.32
N PHE A 82 7.67 -10.68 -6.31
CA PHE A 82 8.06 -9.28 -6.10
C PHE A 82 7.10 -8.54 -5.16
N ILE A 83 5.78 -8.66 -5.38
CA ILE A 83 4.74 -8.06 -4.54
C ILE A 83 4.84 -8.59 -3.11
N ASN A 84 4.98 -9.90 -2.93
CA ASN A 84 5.12 -10.51 -1.61
C ASN A 84 6.38 -10.02 -0.90
N LYS A 85 7.51 -9.97 -1.61
CA LYS A 85 8.76 -9.43 -1.06
C LYS A 85 8.57 -7.99 -0.59
N LYS A 86 7.96 -7.12 -1.41
CA LYS A 86 7.74 -5.71 -1.08
C LYS A 86 6.67 -5.46 -0.04
N PHE A 87 5.66 -6.32 0.03
CA PHE A 87 4.61 -6.22 1.04
C PHE A 87 5.12 -6.67 2.41
N TYR A 88 5.93 -7.73 2.47
CA TYR A 88 6.44 -8.27 3.73
C TYR A 88 7.80 -7.72 4.17
N GLU A 89 8.59 -7.11 3.28
CA GLU A 89 9.72 -6.28 3.67
C GLU A 89 9.18 -5.13 4.53
N ILE A 90 9.66 -5.04 5.78
CA ILE A 90 9.53 -3.82 6.57
C ILE A 90 10.31 -2.78 5.77
N VAL A 91 9.61 -1.89 5.11
CA VAL A 91 10.25 -0.79 4.40
C VAL A 91 10.70 0.21 5.46
N GLU A 92 11.82 -0.09 6.11
CA GLU A 92 12.48 0.86 6.99
C GLU A 92 12.89 2.08 6.16
N GLU A 93 12.54 3.25 6.69
CA GLU A 93 12.79 4.64 6.29
C GLU A 93 14.04 4.86 5.39
N ASN A 94 15.10 4.12 5.65
CA ASN A 94 16.41 4.25 5.02
C ASN A 94 16.50 3.77 3.55
N ASN A 95 15.52 3.01 3.04
CA ASN A 95 15.64 2.36 1.72
C ASN A 95 14.80 3.00 0.59
N LEU A 96 13.81 3.85 0.89
CA LEU A 96 12.96 4.44 -0.16
C LEU A 96 13.50 5.75 -0.76
N GLN A 97 14.22 6.55 0.03
CA GLN A 97 14.77 7.84 -0.44
C GLN A 97 16.19 7.73 -1.01
N LYS A 98 16.79 6.54 -1.05
CA LYS A 98 18.16 6.33 -1.56
C LYS A 98 18.26 6.06 -3.06
N TYR A 99 17.15 6.09 -3.80
CA TYR A 99 17.27 6.28 -5.25
C TYR A 99 17.55 7.75 -5.51
N LYS A 100 18.84 8.12 -5.42
CA LYS A 100 19.31 9.26 -6.20
C LYS A 100 19.03 8.90 -7.67
N ILE A 101 18.30 9.76 -8.35
CA ILE A 101 18.33 9.79 -9.81
C ILE A 101 19.80 10.10 -10.12
N GLU A 102 20.55 9.12 -10.60
CA GLU A 102 21.87 9.36 -11.19
C GLU A 102 21.61 10.07 -12.52
N ASP A 103 22.02 11.34 -12.60
CA ASP A 103 22.25 12.07 -13.86
C ASP A 103 23.61 11.66 -14.46
#